data_AF-A0A7J5YKA0-F1
#
_entry.id   AF-A0A7J5YKA0-F1
#
_cell.length_a   1.000
_cell.length_b   1.000
_cell.length_c   1.000
_cell.angle_alpha   90.00
_cell.angle_beta   90.00
_cell.angle_gamma   90.00
#
_symmetry.space_group_name_H-M   'P 1'
#
loop_
_entity.id
_entity.type
_entity.pdbx_description
1 polymer ?
#
loop_
_entity_poly.entity_id
_entity_poly.type
_entity_poly.pdbx_seq_one_letter_code
_entity_poly.pdbx_strand_id
1 'polypeptide(L)'
;MPQQHGYVLSCLPFMSEECLKIHEQLELIKNLKLTPDFIINIKCADKDLARRLSGLKQHPETGQLYNRDQWMHEDVFSKKKENKDEEGEDEEDEKQAGSEVLPKDIIDNMVWTPENLDKNALHRINMYKDTMLRPLEVS
;
A
#
# COMPACT_ATOMS: atom_id res chain seq x y z
N MET A 1 27.45 23.53 18.27
CA MET A 1 26.29 23.82 17.40
C MET A 1 25.67 22.48 17.03
N PRO A 2 24.38 22.20 17.26
CA PRO A 2 23.79 20.94 16.85
C PRO A 2 23.69 20.91 15.32
N GLN A 3 24.30 19.91 14.67
CA GLN A 3 24.08 19.63 13.25
C GLN A 3 22.61 19.24 13.04
N GLN A 4 21.83 20.07 12.35
CA GLN A 4 20.52 19.68 11.87
C GLN A 4 20.71 18.73 10.68
N HIS A 5 20.47 17.45 10.92
CA HIS A 5 20.27 16.47 9.88
C HIS A 5 18.86 16.73 9.32
N GLY A 6 18.70 16.76 7.99
CA GLY A 6 17.46 17.18 7.32
C GLY A 6 16.19 16.43 7.77
N TYR A 7 15.03 16.79 7.22
CA TYR A 7 13.75 16.20 7.59
C TYR A 7 13.10 15.48 6.40
N VAL A 8 12.27 14.49 6.72
CA VAL A 8 11.32 13.87 5.78
C VAL A 8 9.93 14.20 6.28
N LEU A 9 9.16 14.93 5.47
CA LEU A 9 7.76 15.16 5.72
C LEU A 9 6.95 14.09 4.98
N SER A 10 6.18 13.29 5.72
CA SER A 10 5.27 12.28 5.17
C SER A 10 3.87 12.48 5.73
N CYS A 11 2.86 11.95 5.03
CA CYS A 11 1.45 11.97 5.44
C CYS A 11 0.82 13.38 5.52
N LEU A 12 1.38 14.35 4.80
CA LEU A 12 0.83 15.69 4.62
C LEU A 12 0.94 16.10 3.14
N PRO A 13 -0.12 16.64 2.52
CA PRO A 13 -1.48 16.76 3.06
C PRO A 13 -2.16 15.39 3.25
N PHE A 14 -3.15 15.33 4.13
CA PHE A 14 -4.02 14.17 4.39
C PHE A 14 -5.48 14.48 4.07
N MET A 15 -6.25 13.41 3.82
CA MET A 15 -7.58 13.49 3.21
C MET A 15 -8.68 13.98 4.14
N SER A 16 -8.54 13.71 5.43
CA SER A 16 -9.51 14.17 6.40
C SER A 16 -9.46 15.70 6.50
N GLU A 17 -10.62 16.33 6.43
CA GLU A 17 -10.79 17.76 6.71
C GLU A 17 -11.44 18.02 8.07
N GLU A 18 -11.44 17.01 8.95
CA GLU A 18 -11.99 17.13 10.31
C GLU A 18 -11.14 18.04 11.20
N CYS A 19 -9.81 18.00 11.03
CA CYS A 19 -8.88 18.82 11.80
C CYS A 19 -8.42 20.08 11.07
N LEU A 20 -8.08 19.97 9.78
CA LEU A 20 -7.52 21.07 8.99
C LEU A 20 -7.93 20.93 7.52
N LYS A 21 -8.36 22.02 6.89
CA LYS A 21 -8.77 21.98 5.47
C LYS A 21 -7.58 21.75 4.56
N ILE A 22 -7.81 21.11 3.41
CA ILE A 22 -6.73 20.75 2.49
C ILE A 22 -5.94 22.01 2.04
N HIS A 23 -6.63 23.11 1.78
CA HIS A 23 -5.96 24.37 1.41
C HIS A 23 -5.07 24.92 2.53
N GLU A 24 -5.50 24.82 3.80
CA GLU A 24 -4.70 25.24 4.95
C GLU A 24 -3.48 24.32 5.15
N GLN A 25 -3.65 23.01 4.92
CA GLN A 25 -2.54 22.05 4.92
C GLN A 25 -1.50 22.39 3.83
N LEU A 26 -1.95 22.75 2.64
CA LEU A 26 -1.07 23.16 1.54
C LEU A 26 -0.32 24.45 1.88
N GLU A 27 -1.00 25.44 2.45
CA GLU A 27 -0.35 26.67 2.93
C GLU A 27 0.68 26.39 4.03
N LEU A 28 0.40 25.47 4.95
CA LEU A 28 1.36 25.06 5.97
C LEU A 28 2.64 24.49 5.33
N ILE A 29 2.50 23.60 4.34
CA ILE A 29 3.62 22.98 3.63
C ILE A 29 4.44 24.03 2.87
N LYS A 30 3.77 24.98 2.21
CA LYS A 30 4.43 26.07 1.46
C LYS A 30 5.17 27.06 2.36
N ASN A 31 4.70 27.26 3.58
CA ASN A 31 5.25 28.22 4.54
C ASN A 31 6.13 27.57 5.63
N LEU A 32 6.62 26.34 5.41
CA LEU A 32 7.57 25.72 6.34
C LEU A 32 8.84 26.56 6.47
N LYS A 33 9.30 26.76 7.72
CA LYS A 33 10.51 27.54 8.02
C LYS A 33 11.76 26.96 7.35
N LEU A 34 11.83 25.64 7.25
CA LEU A 34 12.80 24.92 6.43
C LEU A 34 12.06 24.48 5.19
N THR A 35 12.51 24.92 4.02
CA THR A 35 11.92 24.54 2.74
C THR A 35 12.42 23.16 2.31
N PRO A 36 11.55 22.28 1.80
CA PRO A 36 12.00 20.98 1.28
C PRO A 36 12.90 21.17 0.06
N ASP A 37 14.01 20.44 -0.02
CA ASP A 37 14.88 20.46 -1.21
C ASP A 37 14.27 19.70 -2.40
N PHE A 38 13.52 18.64 -2.12
CA PHE A 38 12.91 17.76 -3.12
C PHE A 38 11.53 17.30 -2.69
N ILE A 39 10.67 17.03 -3.67
CA ILE A 39 9.38 16.36 -3.49
C ILE A 39 9.45 15.03 -4.23
N ILE A 40 9.13 13.93 -3.53
CA ILE A 40 9.11 12.59 -4.10
C ILE A 40 7.65 12.22 -4.41
N ASN A 41 7.31 12.10 -5.69
CA ASN A 41 6.01 11.62 -6.16
C ASN A 41 6.12 10.16 -6.63
N ILE A 42 5.54 9.23 -5.87
CA ILE A 42 5.51 7.80 -6.20
C ILE A 42 4.30 7.53 -7.09
N LYS A 43 4.54 7.28 -8.38
CA LYS A 43 3.48 7.06 -9.37
C LYS A 43 3.15 5.57 -9.52
N CYS A 44 1.85 5.29 -9.60
CA CYS A 44 1.30 3.97 -9.89
C CYS A 44 0.02 4.16 -10.71
N ALA A 45 -0.25 3.29 -11.68
CA ALA A 45 -1.50 3.37 -12.44
C ALA A 45 -2.70 3.04 -11.53
N ASP A 46 -3.82 3.74 -11.69
CA ASP A 46 -4.97 3.62 -10.79
C ASP A 46 -5.50 2.20 -10.69
N LYS A 47 -5.52 1.49 -11.81
CA LYS A 47 -5.94 0.08 -11.86
C LYS A 47 -5.00 -0.81 -11.05
N ASP A 48 -3.71 -0.56 -11.12
CA ASP A 48 -2.71 -1.33 -10.38
C ASP A 48 -2.74 -1.00 -8.89
N LEU A 49 -2.91 0.28 -8.54
CA LEU A 49 -3.05 0.71 -7.16
C LEU A 49 -4.34 0.18 -6.52
N ALA A 50 -5.47 0.28 -7.23
CA ALA A 50 -6.75 -0.29 -6.76
C ALA A 50 -6.64 -1.80 -6.57
N ARG A 51 -6.07 -2.53 -7.54
CA ARG A 51 -5.83 -3.99 -7.45
C ARG A 51 -4.92 -4.34 -6.26
N ARG A 52 -3.88 -3.54 -6.02
CA ARG A 52 -2.97 -3.77 -4.88
C ARG A 52 -3.70 -3.57 -3.55
N LEU A 53 -4.49 -2.50 -3.44
CA LEU A 53 -5.27 -2.22 -2.22
C LEU A 53 -6.34 -3.28 -1.97
N SER A 54 -7.09 -3.68 -3.00
CA SER A 54 -8.14 -4.69 -2.87
C SER A 54 -7.63 -6.11 -2.72
N GLY A 55 -6.32 -6.34 -2.83
CA GLY A 55 -5.66 -7.59 -2.44
C GLY A 55 -5.21 -7.62 -0.98
N LEU A 56 -5.33 -6.51 -0.23
CA LEU A 56 -4.91 -6.43 1.17
C LEU A 56 -6.00 -6.94 2.11
N LYS A 57 -5.60 -7.83 3.02
CA LYS A 57 -6.40 -8.14 4.22
C LYS A 57 -5.72 -7.62 5.47
N GLN A 58 -6.50 -7.40 6.52
CA GLN A 58 -6.05 -6.88 7.80
C GLN A 58 -6.27 -7.91 8.91
N HIS A 59 -5.30 -8.06 9.80
CA HIS A 59 -5.51 -8.78 11.06
C HIS A 59 -6.33 -7.90 12.02
N PRO A 60 -7.46 -8.36 12.54
CA PRO A 60 -8.43 -7.52 13.24
C PRO A 60 -7.89 -6.90 14.54
N GLU A 61 -7.01 -7.60 15.27
CA GLU A 61 -6.51 -7.11 16.57
C GLU A 61 -5.28 -6.22 16.45
N THR A 62 -4.39 -6.51 15.49
CA THR A 62 -3.10 -5.82 15.35
C THR A 62 -3.13 -4.74 14.28
N GLY A 63 -4.13 -4.76 13.41
CA GLY A 63 -4.21 -3.87 12.26
C GLY A 63 -3.19 -4.16 11.16
N GLN A 64 -2.39 -5.23 11.28
CA GLN A 64 -1.36 -5.58 10.31
C GLN A 64 -1.97 -5.96 8.96
N LEU A 65 -1.41 -5.42 7.88
CA LEU A 65 -1.85 -5.67 6.52
C LEU A 65 -1.04 -6.77 5.85
N TYR A 66 -1.72 -7.62 5.08
CA TYR A 66 -1.15 -8.74 4.35
C TYR A 66 -1.53 -8.67 2.89
N ASN A 67 -0.54 -8.79 2.00
CA ASN A 67 -0.73 -8.84 0.56
C ASN A 67 -1.32 -10.18 0.14
N ARG A 68 -1.98 -10.19 -1.02
CA ARG A 68 -2.58 -11.39 -1.61
C ARG A 68 -1.64 -12.58 -1.62
N ASP A 69 -0.39 -12.39 -2.00
CA ASP A 69 0.58 -13.48 -2.14
C ASP A 69 0.96 -14.11 -0.79
N GLN A 70 0.80 -13.39 0.32
CA GLN A 70 1.11 -13.89 1.67
C GLN A 70 -0.02 -14.76 2.23
N TRP A 71 -1.29 -14.43 1.94
CA TRP A 71 -2.46 -15.15 2.48
C TRP A 71 -3.12 -16.10 1.48
N MET A 72 -2.81 -15.99 0.19
CA MET A 72 -3.25 -16.93 -0.87
C MET A 72 -2.22 -18.01 -1.17
N HIS A 73 -1.21 -18.22 -0.33
CA HIS A 73 -0.31 -19.34 -0.51
C HIS A 73 -1.13 -20.64 -0.44
N GLU A 74 -1.47 -21.19 -1.61
CA GLU A 74 -2.18 -22.45 -1.71
C GLU A 74 -1.34 -23.52 -1.02
N ASP A 75 -2.01 -24.41 -0.29
CA ASP A 75 -1.48 -25.68 0.21
C ASP A 75 -1.09 -26.59 -0.98
N VAL A 76 -0.13 -26.20 -1.81
CA VAL A 76 0.44 -27.03 -2.89
C VAL A 76 1.10 -28.29 -2.30
N PHE A 77 1.32 -28.32 -0.98
CA PHE A 77 1.80 -29.50 -0.25
C PHE A 77 0.74 -30.58 -0.01
N SER A 78 -0.56 -30.31 -0.19
CA SER A 78 -1.61 -31.30 0.08
C SER A 78 -2.04 -32.14 -1.14
N LYS A 79 -1.55 -31.83 -2.35
CA LYS A 79 -1.88 -32.59 -3.58
C LYS A 79 -0.74 -33.43 -4.17
N LYS A 80 0.47 -33.40 -3.59
CA LYS A 80 1.64 -34.12 -4.14
C LYS A 80 1.82 -35.53 -3.56
N LYS A 81 0.73 -36.30 -3.40
CA LYS A 81 0.81 -37.74 -3.07
C LYS A 81 0.03 -38.68 -3.99
N GLU A 82 -0.66 -38.18 -5.01
CA GLU A 82 -1.26 -39.02 -6.04
C GLU A 82 -1.13 -38.34 -7.41
N ASN A 83 0.06 -38.43 -8.00
CA ASN A 83 0.28 -38.91 -9.36
C ASN A 83 1.67 -38.50 -9.84
N LYS A 84 2.45 -39.54 -10.08
CA LYS A 84 3.73 -39.55 -10.75
C LYS A 84 3.41 -39.60 -12.24
N ASP A 85 3.89 -38.64 -13.03
CA ASP A 85 4.66 -38.87 -14.27
C ASP A 85 4.70 -37.63 -15.19
N GLU A 86 5.92 -37.43 -15.72
CA GLU A 86 6.35 -36.73 -16.95
C GLU A 86 6.45 -35.19 -17.04
N GLU A 87 7.72 -34.79 -17.16
CA GLU A 87 8.34 -33.84 -18.11
C GLU A 87 7.96 -32.36 -18.15
N GLY A 88 8.98 -31.53 -17.85
CA GLY A 88 9.44 -30.53 -18.81
C GLY A 88 9.10 -29.06 -18.57
N GLU A 89 10.17 -28.26 -18.48
CA GLU A 89 10.32 -26.85 -18.88
C GLU A 89 10.32 -25.75 -17.79
N ASP A 90 11.36 -24.93 -17.97
CA ASP A 90 11.84 -23.78 -17.21
C ASP A 90 10.76 -22.72 -16.99
N GLU A 91 10.75 -22.10 -15.81
CA GLU A 91 10.42 -20.68 -15.68
C GLU A 91 11.05 -20.09 -14.41
N GLU A 92 12.06 -19.27 -14.66
CA GLU A 92 12.57 -18.11 -13.92
C GLU A 92 12.45 -18.12 -12.39
N ASP A 93 13.62 -18.39 -11.80
CA ASP A 93 14.00 -18.26 -10.40
C ASP A 93 13.94 -16.78 -9.92
N GLU A 94 12.72 -16.24 -9.78
CA GLU A 94 12.49 -15.02 -9.00
C GLU A 94 12.62 -15.36 -7.52
N LYS A 95 13.84 -15.16 -7.01
CA LYS A 95 14.24 -15.24 -5.61
C LYS A 95 13.13 -14.74 -4.67
N GLN A 96 12.40 -15.69 -4.10
CA GLN A 96 11.49 -15.49 -2.98
C GLN A 96 12.24 -14.80 -1.84
N ALA A 97 12.02 -13.50 -1.70
CA ALA A 97 12.37 -12.78 -0.50
C ALA A 97 11.45 -13.24 0.64
N GLY A 98 11.84 -14.30 1.34
CA GLY A 98 11.45 -14.59 2.72
C GLY A 98 9.95 -14.54 3.04
N SER A 99 9.10 -15.22 2.28
CA SER A 99 7.71 -15.42 2.71
C SER A 99 7.68 -16.50 3.80
N GLU A 100 7.80 -16.09 5.06
CA GLU A 100 7.41 -16.96 6.18
C GLU A 100 5.95 -17.39 5.96
N VAL A 101 5.71 -18.70 5.91
CA VAL A 101 4.36 -19.25 5.76
C VAL A 101 3.53 -18.78 6.95
N LEU A 102 2.47 -18.02 6.68
CA LEU A 102 1.61 -17.53 7.74
C LEU A 102 0.81 -18.69 8.36
N PRO A 103 0.71 -18.76 9.69
CA PRO A 103 -0.17 -19.70 10.36
C PRO A 103 -1.62 -19.60 9.85
N LYS A 104 -2.27 -20.76 9.67
CA LYS A 104 -3.62 -20.84 9.08
C LYS A 104 -4.67 -20.11 9.92
N ASP A 105 -4.54 -20.15 11.23
CA ASP A 105 -5.38 -19.41 12.17
C ASP A 105 -5.31 -17.89 11.95
N ILE A 106 -4.14 -17.36 11.58
CA ILE A 106 -4.01 -15.94 11.23
C ILE A 106 -4.76 -15.66 9.93
N ILE A 107 -4.56 -16.49 8.89
CA ILE A 107 -5.21 -16.34 7.57
C ILE A 107 -6.73 -16.38 7.68
N ASP A 108 -7.26 -17.34 8.42
CA ASP A 108 -8.71 -17.55 8.61
C ASP A 108 -9.37 -16.36 9.34
N ASN A 109 -8.62 -15.67 10.21
CA ASN A 109 -9.10 -14.51 10.96
C ASN A 109 -8.92 -13.17 10.25
N MET A 110 -8.24 -13.11 9.09
CA MET A 110 -8.03 -11.85 8.39
C MET A 110 -9.31 -11.32 7.76
N VAL A 111 -9.50 -10.00 7.81
CA VAL A 111 -10.69 -9.30 7.31
C VAL A 111 -10.36 -8.34 6.17
N TRP A 112 -11.35 -8.11 5.31
CA TRP A 112 -11.29 -7.04 4.32
C TRP A 112 -11.61 -5.71 4.98
N THR A 113 -10.89 -4.65 4.60
CA THR A 113 -11.21 -3.30 5.04
C THR A 113 -12.12 -2.61 4.03
N PRO A 114 -13.22 -1.94 4.47
CA PRO A 114 -14.14 -1.27 3.55
C PRO A 114 -13.44 -0.25 2.63
N GLU A 115 -12.40 0.43 3.12
CA GLU A 115 -11.67 1.48 2.41
C GLU A 115 -10.84 0.94 1.23
N ASN A 116 -10.55 -0.36 1.22
CA ASN A 116 -9.73 -1.03 0.22
C ASN A 116 -10.55 -1.84 -0.80
N LEU A 117 -11.87 -1.95 -0.62
CA LEU A 117 -12.75 -2.53 -1.64
C LEU A 117 -12.60 -1.74 -2.95
N ASP A 118 -12.56 -2.42 -4.10
CA ASP A 118 -12.23 -1.83 -5.40
C ASP A 118 -12.89 -0.48 -5.67
N LYS A 119 -14.22 -0.39 -5.45
CA LYS A 119 -14.99 0.84 -5.67
C LYS A 119 -14.56 1.98 -4.75
N ASN A 120 -14.33 1.67 -3.48
CA ASN A 120 -13.96 2.63 -2.45
C ASN A 120 -12.50 3.07 -2.62
N ALA A 121 -11.61 2.14 -2.94
CA ALA A 121 -10.22 2.42 -3.29
C ALA A 121 -10.14 3.36 -4.49
N LEU A 122 -10.85 3.06 -5.58
CA LEU A 122 -10.88 3.90 -6.78
C LEU A 122 -11.47 5.29 -6.48
N HIS A 123 -12.54 5.36 -5.69
CA HIS A 123 -13.11 6.63 -5.25
C HIS A 123 -12.09 7.49 -4.48
N ARG A 124 -11.37 6.88 -3.53
CA ARG A 124 -10.32 7.56 -2.74
C ARG A 124 -9.14 8.02 -3.62
N ILE A 125 -8.73 7.20 -4.60
CA ILE A 125 -7.67 7.55 -5.55
C ILE A 125 -8.08 8.79 -6.37
N ASN A 126 -9.30 8.82 -6.89
CA ASN A 126 -9.81 9.97 -7.65
C ASN A 126 -9.89 11.22 -6.79
N MET A 127 -10.40 11.09 -5.56
CA MET A 127 -10.44 12.20 -4.61
C MET A 127 -9.03 12.76 -4.35
N TYR A 128 -8.02 11.90 -4.20
CA TYR A 128 -6.61 12.30 -4.04
C TYR A 128 -6.07 13.11 -5.21
N LYS A 129 -6.34 12.65 -6.42
CA LYS A 129 -5.91 13.37 -7.60
C LYS A 129 -6.54 14.76 -7.66
N ASP A 130 -7.82 14.84 -7.33
CA ASP A 130 -8.62 16.05 -7.54
C ASP A 130 -8.33 17.12 -6.48
N THR A 131 -8.18 16.72 -5.22
CA THR A 131 -8.08 17.67 -4.09
C THR A 131 -6.65 17.95 -3.65
N MET A 132 -5.70 17.03 -3.86
CA MET A 132 -4.32 17.17 -3.34
C MET A 132 -3.26 17.19 -4.42
N LEU A 133 -3.27 16.18 -5.31
CA LEU A 133 -2.18 16.01 -6.26
C LEU A 133 -2.12 17.18 -7.24
N ARG A 134 -3.27 17.55 -7.83
CA ARG A 134 -3.34 18.66 -8.78
C ARG A 134 -2.76 19.95 -8.17
N PRO A 135 -3.19 20.45 -6.98
CA PRO A 135 -2.58 21.62 -6.36
C PRO A 135 -1.06 21.54 -6.14
N LEU A 136 -0.52 20.36 -5.85
CA LEU A 136 0.91 20.16 -5.63
C LEU A 136 1.72 20.12 -6.95
N GLU A 137 1.13 19.65 -8.05
CA GLU A 137 1.81 19.55 -9.35
C GLU A 137 1.87 20.87 -10.12
N VAL A 138 0.97 21.83 -9.85
CA VAL A 138 0.97 23.17 -10.47
C VAL A 138 1.58 24.28 -9.58
N SER A 139 2.20 23.92 -8.45
CA SER A 139 2.86 24.86 -7.54
C SER A 139 4.31 25.14 -7.92
#